data_AF-A0A382CVE6-F1
#
_entry.id   AF-A0A382CVE6-F1
#
_cell.length_a   1.000
_cell.length_b   1.000
_cell.length_c   1.000
_cell.angle_alpha   90.00
_cell.angle_beta   90.00
_cell.angle_gamma   90.00
#
_symmetry.space_group_name_H-M   'P 1'
#
loop_
_entity.id
_entity.type
_entity.pdbx_description
1 polymer ?
#
loop_
_entity_poly.entity_id
_entity_poly.type
_entity_poly.pdbx_seq_one_letter_code
_entity_poly.pdbx_strand_id
1 'polypeptide(L)'
;MDPYIAGIDSCFNAGPSHYSATKSEIDLTNFNNVRFEWNQCTDGGLFKIYIWEDAGGLPGDDIFSELQLTDNSAGWNHSIISTSSISNSGDLWVGIREYTATQAIGMDTDNEGCSTVDNGDGWEELEGGNLAYRLTTCLDDNPAGCFSTGCPDNYVCLDDWENNCVSSDCDCNEDAGGWVCDDDCNGGTCFLTGCMDSDACNYNLVALVDDGSCAYELDCAGICGGGAVEDICGICDGNSINEEECAQYYCNMELASYLTFGQGTSDITGFYQDGREFAVIGLIQDDAAAFVDITDPFNPFEVGRIGGTPSIWRDLKYWNRHVYIGTEAEDGVKVVSVDDPDNPTLVNTITDFTNSHNIHIDADGYLYVV
;
A
#
# COMPACT_ATOMS: atom_id res chain seq x y z
N MET A 1 30.34 12.82 -12.66
CA MET A 1 29.58 11.71 -13.27
C MET A 1 30.39 10.48 -12.97
N ASP A 2 29.82 9.54 -12.22
CA ASP A 2 30.47 8.25 -11.99
C ASP A 2 30.82 7.66 -13.37
N PRO A 3 32.11 7.46 -13.70
CA PRO A 3 32.48 6.84 -14.95
C PRO A 3 32.09 5.37 -14.82
N TYR A 4 30.81 5.12 -15.07
CA TYR A 4 30.30 3.82 -15.45
C TYR A 4 30.98 3.50 -16.79
N ILE A 5 32.19 2.94 -16.75
CA ILE A 5 32.89 2.42 -17.92
C ILE A 5 32.23 1.10 -18.30
N ALA A 6 30.92 1.14 -18.53
CA ALA A 6 30.16 0.08 -19.17
C ALA A 6 30.19 0.32 -20.66
N GLY A 7 31.36 0.07 -21.22
CA GLY A 7 31.60 0.37 -22.62
C GLY A 7 33.05 0.16 -23.04
N ILE A 8 33.82 -0.67 -22.32
CA ILE A 8 35.20 -0.96 -22.73
C ILE A 8 35.15 -1.60 -24.12
N ASP A 9 35.52 -0.81 -25.11
CA ASP A 9 35.39 -1.11 -26.53
C ASP A 9 36.74 -0.99 -27.25
N SER A 10 37.78 -0.51 -26.55
CA SER A 10 39.13 -0.35 -27.05
C SER A 10 40.19 -0.67 -25.99
N CYS A 11 41.46 -0.68 -26.43
CA CYS A 11 42.63 -0.99 -25.60
C CYS A 11 43.75 -0.01 -25.90
N PHE A 12 44.36 0.54 -24.86
CA PHE A 12 45.45 1.51 -24.94
C PHE A 12 46.71 1.02 -24.21
N ASN A 13 47.88 1.36 -24.73
CA ASN A 13 49.16 1.08 -24.09
C ASN A 13 50.07 2.28 -24.33
N ALA A 14 50.47 2.96 -23.26
CA ALA A 14 51.36 4.11 -23.35
C ALA A 14 52.78 3.71 -23.77
N GLY A 15 53.20 2.48 -23.45
CA GLY A 15 54.51 1.93 -23.74
C GLY A 15 55.49 2.06 -22.57
N PRO A 16 56.63 1.36 -22.65
CA PRO A 16 57.54 1.23 -21.51
C PRO A 16 58.12 2.58 -21.09
N SER A 17 58.03 2.88 -19.79
CA SER A 17 58.45 4.12 -19.13
C SER A 17 57.49 5.29 -19.25
N HIS A 18 56.37 5.13 -19.96
CA HIS A 18 55.33 6.14 -20.07
C HIS A 18 54.29 5.99 -18.95
N TYR A 19 53.53 7.05 -18.74
CA TYR A 19 52.49 7.10 -17.73
C TYR A 19 51.14 7.34 -18.37
N SER A 20 50.11 6.84 -17.71
CA SER A 20 48.72 7.06 -18.08
C SER A 20 47.92 7.25 -16.81
N ALA A 21 46.95 8.17 -16.84
CA ALA A 21 46.15 8.51 -15.67
C ALA A 21 44.73 8.90 -16.06
N THR A 22 43.80 8.74 -15.12
CA THR A 22 42.43 9.20 -15.18
C THR A 22 42.14 10.05 -13.95
N LYS A 23 41.39 11.13 -14.13
CA LYS A 23 41.00 12.04 -13.05
C LYS A 23 40.00 11.36 -12.11
N SER A 24 40.12 11.63 -10.81
CA SER A 24 39.17 11.20 -9.78
C SER A 24 38.93 12.35 -8.80
N GLU A 25 37.67 12.49 -8.38
CA GLU A 25 37.18 13.57 -7.51
C GLU A 25 36.97 13.08 -6.05
N ILE A 26 37.49 11.89 -5.70
CA ILE A 26 37.30 11.28 -4.39
C ILE A 26 38.13 12.00 -3.33
N ASP A 27 37.49 12.36 -2.21
CA ASP A 27 38.17 12.88 -1.01
C ASP A 27 38.71 11.72 -0.16
N LEU A 28 40.04 11.57 -0.15
CA LEU A 28 40.73 10.49 0.57
C LEU A 28 40.89 10.77 2.09
N THR A 29 40.59 11.99 2.57
CA THR A 29 40.94 12.41 3.94
C THR A 29 40.25 11.62 5.05
N ASN A 30 39.07 11.06 4.78
CA ASN A 30 38.25 10.35 5.77
C ASN A 30 38.38 8.83 5.69
N PHE A 31 39.16 8.31 4.75
CA PHE A 31 39.34 6.88 4.53
C PHE A 31 40.75 6.46 4.95
N ASN A 32 40.89 5.22 5.45
CA ASN A 32 42.19 4.62 5.77
C ASN A 32 42.76 3.79 4.62
N ASN A 33 41.86 3.33 3.74
CA ASN A 33 42.16 2.58 2.54
C ASN A 33 41.19 2.99 1.44
N VAL A 34 41.63 2.85 0.20
CA VAL A 34 40.80 2.93 -1.01
C VAL A 34 41.14 1.78 -1.94
N ARG A 35 40.22 1.48 -2.85
CA ARG A 35 40.36 0.43 -3.85
C ARG A 35 40.66 1.09 -5.19
N PHE A 36 41.83 0.81 -5.74
CA PHE A 36 42.17 1.14 -7.12
C PHE A 36 41.75 0.00 -8.03
N GLU A 37 40.97 0.29 -9.05
CA GLU A 37 40.52 -0.67 -10.04
C GLU A 37 41.02 -0.31 -11.44
N TRP A 38 41.40 -1.34 -12.19
CA TRP A 38 41.76 -1.19 -13.59
C TRP A 38 41.21 -2.34 -14.43
N ASN A 39 40.86 -2.06 -15.68
CA ASN A 39 40.59 -3.09 -16.67
C ASN A 39 41.79 -3.28 -17.61
N GLN A 40 42.20 -4.52 -17.86
CA GLN A 40 43.24 -4.83 -18.84
C GLN A 40 42.77 -5.83 -19.89
N CYS A 41 43.28 -5.69 -21.11
CA CYS A 41 42.77 -6.44 -22.25
C CYS A 41 43.29 -7.88 -22.36
N THR A 42 44.39 -8.20 -21.67
CA THR A 42 45.05 -9.51 -21.70
C THR A 42 45.62 -9.88 -20.34
N ASP A 43 45.86 -11.17 -20.12
CA ASP A 43 46.42 -11.69 -18.87
C ASP A 43 47.89 -11.27 -18.67
N GLY A 44 48.26 -11.01 -17.41
CA GLY A 44 49.62 -10.79 -16.97
C GLY A 44 50.08 -9.34 -17.06
N GLY A 45 51.40 -9.18 -17.12
CA GLY A 45 52.09 -7.90 -17.17
C GLY A 45 52.50 -7.33 -15.82
N LEU A 46 53.29 -6.25 -15.88
CA LEU A 46 53.86 -5.59 -14.72
C LEU A 46 53.73 -4.09 -14.91
N PHE A 47 53.20 -3.39 -13.92
CA PHE A 47 53.15 -1.92 -13.90
C PHE A 47 53.29 -1.43 -12.47
N LYS A 48 53.52 -0.13 -12.33
CA LYS A 48 53.55 0.53 -11.02
C LYS A 48 52.34 1.45 -10.95
N ILE A 49 51.54 1.31 -9.90
CA ILE A 49 50.35 2.15 -9.64
C ILE A 49 50.84 3.49 -9.09
N TYR A 50 50.16 4.57 -9.47
CA TYR A 50 50.43 5.92 -9.02
C TYR A 50 49.13 6.64 -8.67
N ILE A 51 49.23 7.52 -7.67
CA ILE A 51 48.29 8.60 -7.44
C ILE A 51 49.08 9.90 -7.45
N TRP A 52 48.60 10.89 -8.21
CA TRP A 52 49.17 12.23 -8.30
C TRP A 52 48.18 13.25 -7.75
N GLU A 53 48.69 14.36 -7.21
CA GLU A 53 47.86 15.53 -6.98
C GLU A 53 47.41 16.16 -8.31
N ASP A 54 46.30 16.89 -8.31
CA ASP A 54 45.96 17.75 -9.45
C ASP A 54 46.79 19.03 -9.43
N ALA A 55 47.44 19.31 -10.56
CA ALA A 55 48.24 20.51 -10.79
C ALA A 55 47.69 21.31 -11.97
N GLY A 56 46.50 21.88 -11.79
CA GLY A 56 45.88 22.76 -12.80
C GLY A 56 45.17 21.98 -13.91
N GLY A 57 44.50 20.88 -13.54
CA GLY A 57 43.77 20.02 -14.46
C GLY A 57 44.62 18.95 -15.15
N LEU A 58 45.85 18.72 -14.68
CA LEU A 58 46.76 17.66 -15.13
C LEU A 58 47.46 17.05 -13.91
N PRO A 59 48.01 15.82 -14.01
CA PRO A 59 48.74 15.20 -12.91
C PRO A 59 50.00 15.99 -12.53
N GLY A 60 50.17 16.23 -11.23
CA GLY A 60 51.29 16.92 -10.61
C GLY A 60 52.31 15.99 -9.96
N ASP A 61 52.69 16.30 -8.72
CA ASP A 61 53.64 15.50 -7.95
C ASP A 61 53.04 14.13 -7.55
N ASP A 62 53.89 13.10 -7.49
CA ASP A 62 53.48 11.77 -7.04
C ASP A 62 53.27 11.75 -5.52
N ILE A 63 52.04 11.47 -5.10
CA ILE A 63 51.67 11.40 -3.67
C ILE A 63 51.54 9.96 -3.17
N PHE A 64 51.44 9.00 -4.10
CA PHE A 64 51.53 7.58 -3.83
C PHE A 64 52.08 6.85 -5.04
N SER A 65 52.91 5.83 -4.81
CA SER A 65 53.27 4.90 -5.87
C SER A 65 53.72 3.53 -5.35
N GLU A 66 53.20 2.46 -5.94
CA GLU A 66 53.47 1.09 -5.51
C GLU A 66 53.57 0.14 -6.71
N LEU A 67 54.54 -0.78 -6.67
CA LEU A 67 54.70 -1.77 -7.73
C LEU A 67 53.58 -2.81 -7.60
N GLN A 68 52.83 -3.06 -8.68
CA GLN A 68 51.83 -4.12 -8.68
C GLN A 68 52.54 -5.47 -8.74
N LEU A 69 52.36 -6.28 -7.70
CA LEU A 69 53.01 -7.58 -7.52
C LEU A 69 52.03 -8.76 -7.59
N THR A 70 50.72 -8.50 -7.56
CA THR A 70 49.72 -9.56 -7.74
C THR A 70 49.62 -9.96 -9.20
N ASP A 71 49.15 -11.18 -9.43
CA ASP A 71 48.83 -11.63 -10.78
C ASP A 71 47.72 -10.75 -11.36
N ASN A 72 47.91 -10.30 -12.59
CA ASN A 72 46.92 -9.52 -13.31
C ASN A 72 46.21 -10.41 -14.33
N SER A 73 44.88 -10.32 -14.42
CA SER A 73 44.06 -11.08 -15.37
C SER A 73 43.36 -10.16 -16.36
N ALA A 74 43.01 -10.66 -17.54
CA ALA A 74 42.16 -9.93 -18.47
C ALA A 74 40.81 -9.57 -17.81
N GLY A 75 40.32 -8.36 -18.04
CA GLY A 75 39.14 -7.80 -17.38
C GLY A 75 39.50 -6.89 -16.21
N TRP A 76 38.53 -6.70 -15.30
CA TRP A 76 38.67 -5.85 -14.12
C TRP A 76 39.50 -6.52 -13.03
N ASN A 77 40.45 -5.76 -12.50
CA ASN A 77 41.30 -6.14 -11.38
C ASN A 77 41.28 -5.00 -10.35
N HIS A 78 41.73 -5.27 -9.13
CA HIS A 78 41.80 -4.26 -8.09
C HIS A 78 43.03 -4.42 -7.18
N SER A 79 43.35 -3.34 -6.47
CA SER A 79 44.33 -3.32 -5.37
C SER A 79 43.86 -2.40 -4.27
N ILE A 80 44.08 -2.78 -3.01
CA ILE A 80 43.76 -1.95 -1.86
C ILE A 80 44.98 -1.11 -1.49
N ILE A 81 44.81 0.21 -1.52
CA ILE A 81 45.83 1.21 -1.26
C ILE A 81 45.56 1.83 0.11
N SER A 82 46.57 1.88 0.98
CA SER A 82 46.46 2.64 2.22
C SER A 82 46.61 4.14 1.95
N THR A 83 45.67 4.93 2.43
CA THR A 83 45.66 6.40 2.32
C THR A 83 46.36 7.09 3.49
N SER A 84 46.91 6.33 4.45
CA SER A 84 47.51 6.87 5.68
C SER A 84 48.67 7.86 5.45
N SER A 85 49.34 7.79 4.30
CA SER A 85 50.40 8.70 3.89
C SER A 85 49.97 9.77 2.88
N ILE A 86 48.68 9.81 2.52
CA ILE A 86 48.14 10.68 1.49
C ILE A 86 47.33 11.78 2.18
N SER A 87 47.78 13.03 2.06
CA SER A 87 47.04 14.20 2.55
C SER A 87 46.57 15.02 1.36
N ASN A 88 45.48 14.60 0.71
CA ASN A 88 44.84 15.37 -0.35
C ASN A 88 43.32 15.42 -0.12
N SER A 89 42.75 16.62 -0.23
CA SER A 89 41.34 16.94 -0.01
C SER A 89 40.67 17.53 -1.26
N GLY A 90 41.22 17.26 -2.43
CA GLY A 90 40.71 17.74 -3.71
C GLY A 90 41.00 16.74 -4.83
N ASP A 91 40.73 17.16 -6.06
CA ASP A 91 40.94 16.36 -7.27
C ASP A 91 42.33 15.70 -7.29
N LEU A 92 42.36 14.48 -7.80
CA LEU A 92 43.55 13.67 -7.92
C LEU A 92 43.54 12.89 -9.23
N TRP A 93 44.70 12.38 -9.59
CA TRP A 93 44.87 11.55 -10.77
C TRP A 93 45.33 10.17 -10.36
N VAL A 94 44.73 9.14 -10.93
CA VAL A 94 45.12 7.75 -10.67
C VAL A 94 45.46 7.04 -11.95
N GLY A 95 46.49 6.20 -11.91
CA GLY A 95 46.83 5.39 -13.06
C GLY A 95 48.13 4.64 -12.85
N ILE A 96 48.86 4.43 -13.92
CA ILE A 96 50.01 3.54 -13.92
C ILE A 96 51.21 4.12 -14.66
N ARG A 97 52.38 3.60 -14.31
CA ARG A 97 53.57 3.63 -15.17
C ARG A 97 53.78 2.26 -15.79
N GLU A 98 53.88 2.25 -17.11
CA GLU A 98 54.05 1.03 -17.86
C GLU A 98 55.53 0.60 -17.96
N TYR A 99 55.75 -0.70 -18.08
CA TYR A 99 57.01 -1.40 -18.32
C TYR A 99 56.88 -2.26 -19.58
N THR A 100 57.97 -2.85 -20.04
CA THR A 100 57.99 -3.68 -21.25
C THR A 100 57.01 -4.86 -21.22
N ALA A 101 56.64 -5.33 -20.03
CA ALA A 101 55.68 -6.43 -19.86
C ALA A 101 54.23 -5.95 -19.67
N THR A 102 53.95 -4.65 -19.52
CA THR A 102 52.60 -4.14 -19.28
C THR A 102 51.66 -4.54 -20.41
N GLN A 103 50.48 -5.01 -20.04
CA GLN A 103 49.41 -5.29 -20.99
C GLN A 103 48.61 -4.01 -21.26
N ALA A 104 47.92 -3.96 -22.40
CA ALA A 104 47.07 -2.84 -22.73
C ALA A 104 45.91 -2.72 -21.73
N ILE A 105 45.54 -1.49 -21.41
CA ILE A 105 44.47 -1.12 -20.51
C ILE A 105 43.21 -0.84 -21.31
N GLY A 106 42.06 -1.26 -20.77
CA GLY A 106 40.76 -1.00 -21.38
C GLY A 106 40.51 0.50 -21.53
N MET A 107 39.86 0.87 -22.62
CA MET A 107 39.48 2.25 -22.91
C MET A 107 38.04 2.25 -23.41
N ASP A 108 37.28 3.26 -22.98
CA ASP A 108 35.94 3.57 -23.47
C ASP A 108 36.05 4.72 -24.47
N THR A 109 35.67 4.47 -25.72
CA THR A 109 35.74 5.47 -26.81
C THR A 109 34.47 6.29 -26.98
N ASP A 110 33.41 5.96 -26.24
CA ASP A 110 32.14 6.72 -26.26
C ASP A 110 32.19 7.96 -25.34
N ASN A 111 33.22 8.06 -24.48
CA ASN A 111 33.43 9.16 -23.55
C ASN A 111 34.90 9.61 -23.50
N GLU A 112 35.15 10.92 -23.44
CA GLU A 112 36.50 11.52 -23.51
C GLU A 112 36.67 12.63 -22.45
N GLY A 113 37.92 13.09 -22.25
CA GLY A 113 38.22 14.30 -21.46
C GLY A 113 38.63 14.09 -20.00
N CYS A 114 38.72 12.85 -19.54
CA CYS A 114 39.10 12.53 -18.15
C CYS A 114 40.43 11.78 -18.03
N SER A 115 41.05 11.38 -19.14
CA SER A 115 42.32 10.65 -19.16
C SER A 115 43.46 11.41 -19.83
N THR A 116 44.68 11.13 -19.39
CA THR A 116 45.90 11.78 -19.85
C THR A 116 47.04 10.75 -19.95
N VAL A 117 47.99 11.02 -20.82
CA VAL A 117 49.19 10.22 -21.05
C VAL A 117 50.44 11.11 -20.98
N ASP A 118 51.53 10.57 -20.45
CA ASP A 118 52.87 11.18 -20.56
C ASP A 118 53.79 10.26 -21.36
N ASN A 119 53.98 10.63 -22.63
CA ASN A 119 54.85 9.96 -23.59
C ASN A 119 56.33 10.36 -23.46
N GLY A 120 56.73 11.00 -22.36
CA GLY A 120 58.09 11.46 -22.07
C GLY A 120 58.33 12.95 -22.36
N ASP A 121 57.33 13.65 -22.89
CA ASP A 121 57.35 15.08 -23.17
C ASP A 121 56.36 15.87 -22.27
N GLY A 122 55.80 15.21 -21.25
CA GLY A 122 54.83 15.78 -20.31
C GLY A 122 53.40 15.26 -20.54
N TRP A 123 52.50 15.62 -19.64
CA TRP A 123 51.10 15.20 -19.66
C TRP A 123 50.32 15.88 -20.78
N GLU A 124 49.66 15.06 -21.60
CA GLU A 124 48.70 15.47 -22.62
C GLU A 124 47.39 14.70 -22.46
N GLU A 125 46.26 15.31 -22.82
CA GLU A 125 44.97 14.62 -22.81
C GLU A 125 45.01 13.42 -23.76
N LEU A 126 44.48 12.29 -23.31
CA LEU A 126 44.38 11.11 -24.15
C LEU A 126 43.23 11.30 -25.15
N GLU A 127 43.56 11.45 -26.43
CA GLU A 127 42.55 11.54 -27.49
C GLU A 127 41.87 10.17 -27.70
N GLY A 128 40.56 10.19 -27.96
CA GLY A 128 39.83 9.00 -28.41
C GLY A 128 39.22 8.13 -27.32
N GLY A 129 39.35 8.50 -26.03
CA GLY A 129 38.63 7.80 -24.97
C GLY A 129 39.14 8.06 -23.55
N ASN A 130 38.44 7.46 -22.59
CA ASN A 130 38.84 7.43 -21.19
C ASN A 130 39.36 6.04 -20.80
N LEU A 131 40.49 6.01 -20.11
CA LEU A 131 41.08 4.78 -19.59
C LEU A 131 40.26 4.21 -18.45
N ALA A 132 40.15 2.89 -18.44
CA ALA A 132 39.46 2.10 -17.44
C ALA A 132 40.23 2.01 -16.12
N TYR A 133 40.48 3.17 -15.51
CA TYR A 133 41.00 3.34 -14.16
C TYR A 133 39.93 4.00 -13.29
N ARG A 134 39.77 3.52 -12.05
CA ARG A 134 39.02 4.28 -11.04
C ARG A 134 39.56 4.03 -9.65
N LEU A 135 39.36 5.01 -8.79
CA LEU A 135 39.41 4.83 -7.35
C LEU A 135 38.00 4.70 -6.83
N THR A 136 37.81 3.89 -5.80
CA THR A 136 36.56 3.77 -5.05
C THR A 136 36.87 3.53 -3.57
N THR A 137 35.99 4.00 -2.71
CA THR A 137 36.04 3.81 -1.25
C THR A 137 35.33 2.53 -0.82
N CYS A 138 34.57 1.89 -1.72
CA CYS A 138 34.01 0.57 -1.51
C CYS A 138 35.09 -0.50 -1.66
N LEU A 139 35.51 -1.09 -0.54
CA LEU A 139 36.63 -2.04 -0.51
C LEU A 139 36.23 -3.45 -0.95
N ASP A 140 35.00 -3.86 -0.62
CA ASP A 140 34.45 -5.16 -0.99
C ASP A 140 33.99 -5.16 -2.45
N ASP A 141 33.92 -6.35 -3.06
CA ASP A 141 33.34 -6.48 -4.40
C ASP A 141 31.89 -6.02 -4.42
N ASN A 142 31.46 -5.51 -5.58
CA ASN A 142 30.08 -5.12 -5.80
C ASN A 142 29.14 -6.28 -5.43
N PRO A 143 28.17 -6.07 -4.51
CA PRO A 143 27.30 -7.11 -4.01
C PRO A 143 26.23 -7.58 -5.03
N ALA A 144 26.33 -7.15 -6.29
CA ALA A 144 25.54 -7.65 -7.43
C ALA A 144 25.15 -9.13 -7.26
N GLY A 145 23.85 -9.38 -7.08
CA GLY A 145 23.28 -10.73 -7.05
C GLY A 145 22.64 -11.23 -5.75
N CYS A 146 22.45 -10.42 -4.69
CA CYS A 146 21.59 -10.74 -3.52
C CYS A 146 21.33 -9.46 -2.70
N PHE A 147 20.13 -9.06 -2.27
CA PHE A 147 19.09 -9.82 -1.56
C PHE A 147 17.69 -9.19 -1.70
N SER A 148 16.66 -10.05 -1.75
CA SER A 148 15.23 -9.80 -2.03
C SER A 148 14.91 -9.59 -3.52
N THR A 149 14.96 -10.67 -4.29
CA THR A 149 14.26 -10.73 -5.58
C THR A 149 12.76 -10.50 -5.37
N GLY A 150 12.23 -9.39 -5.88
CA GLY A 150 10.80 -9.13 -5.95
C GLY A 150 10.41 -7.82 -5.27
N CYS A 151 9.30 -7.26 -5.72
CA CYS A 151 8.72 -6.09 -5.07
C CYS A 151 8.10 -6.47 -3.71
N PRO A 152 7.89 -5.49 -2.81
CA PRO A 152 7.07 -5.68 -1.62
C PRO A 152 5.68 -6.25 -1.94
N ASP A 153 5.01 -6.82 -0.93
CA ASP A 153 3.64 -7.32 -1.10
C ASP A 153 2.72 -6.23 -1.70
N ASN A 154 1.91 -6.61 -2.70
CA ASN A 154 1.06 -5.73 -3.53
C ASN A 154 1.82 -4.78 -4.47
N TYR A 155 3.06 -5.07 -4.83
CA TYR A 155 3.76 -4.38 -5.91
C TYR A 155 4.13 -5.37 -7.02
N VAL A 156 4.14 -4.90 -8.26
CA VAL A 156 4.57 -5.67 -9.44
C VAL A 156 5.75 -4.98 -10.11
N CYS A 157 6.70 -5.79 -10.57
CA CYS A 157 7.79 -5.31 -11.41
C CYS A 157 7.27 -5.18 -12.83
N LEU A 158 7.25 -3.96 -13.38
CA LEU A 158 6.99 -3.77 -14.81
C LEU A 158 8.33 -3.53 -15.52
N ASP A 159 8.54 -4.32 -16.57
CA ASP A 159 9.64 -4.19 -17.52
C ASP A 159 9.43 -2.89 -18.30
N ASP A 160 10.23 -1.86 -17.99
CA ASP A 160 10.38 -0.75 -18.91
C ASP A 160 11.28 -1.24 -20.06
N TRP A 161 10.77 -1.09 -21.27
CA TRP A 161 11.33 -1.71 -22.49
C TRP A 161 12.74 -1.20 -22.85
N GLU A 162 13.34 -0.31 -22.06
CA GLU A 162 14.69 0.19 -22.29
C GLU A 162 15.77 -0.67 -21.60
N ASN A 163 15.44 -1.54 -20.64
CA ASN A 163 16.44 -2.33 -19.89
C ASN A 163 16.05 -3.80 -19.65
N ASN A 164 16.46 -4.68 -20.56
CA ASN A 164 16.50 -6.14 -20.34
C ASN A 164 17.16 -6.46 -18.98
N CYS A 165 16.49 -7.25 -18.13
CA CYS A 165 16.94 -7.72 -16.82
C CYS A 165 18.47 -7.85 -16.65
N VAL A 166 19.05 -7.02 -15.79
CA VAL A 166 20.42 -7.18 -15.27
C VAL A 166 20.35 -7.27 -13.74
N SER A 167 21.25 -8.06 -13.14
CA SER A 167 21.48 -8.04 -11.68
C SER A 167 21.56 -6.58 -11.22
N SER A 168 20.84 -6.18 -10.16
CA SER A 168 20.96 -4.82 -9.64
C SER A 168 22.43 -4.53 -9.38
N ASP A 169 22.96 -3.61 -10.17
CA ASP A 169 24.29 -3.07 -9.98
C ASP A 169 24.15 -2.11 -8.79
N CYS A 170 24.96 -2.28 -7.76
CA CYS A 170 24.95 -1.35 -6.64
C CYS A 170 25.97 -0.25 -6.91
N ASP A 171 25.61 0.99 -6.62
CA ASP A 171 26.53 2.11 -6.72
C ASP A 171 27.33 2.26 -5.42
N CYS A 172 28.60 2.62 -5.54
CA CYS A 172 29.39 2.94 -4.36
C CYS A 172 29.03 4.35 -3.87
N ASN A 173 28.57 4.47 -2.62
CA ASN A 173 28.51 5.77 -1.98
C ASN A 173 29.91 6.16 -1.51
N GLU A 174 30.57 6.98 -2.33
CA GLU A 174 31.95 7.42 -2.12
C GLU A 174 32.15 8.31 -0.88
N ASP A 175 31.08 8.97 -0.40
CA ASP A 175 31.13 9.78 0.83
C ASP A 175 31.06 8.91 2.09
N ALA A 176 30.32 7.79 2.02
CA ALA A 176 30.06 6.91 3.15
C ALA A 176 31.00 5.68 3.20
N GLY A 177 31.64 5.33 2.07
CA GLY A 177 32.47 4.13 1.96
C GLY A 177 31.67 2.83 2.00
N GLY A 178 30.52 2.78 1.34
CA GLY A 178 29.65 1.60 1.33
C GLY A 178 28.76 1.50 0.10
N TRP A 179 28.45 0.27 -0.30
CA TRP A 179 27.53 -0.01 -1.40
C TRP A 179 26.11 0.44 -1.05
N VAL A 180 25.48 1.16 -1.97
CA VAL A 180 24.07 1.53 -1.93
C VAL A 180 23.40 0.82 -3.11
N CYS A 181 22.36 0.06 -2.80
CA CYS A 181 21.57 -0.66 -3.78
C CYS A 181 20.15 -0.11 -3.66
N ASP A 182 19.70 0.68 -4.63
CA ASP A 182 18.40 1.35 -4.62
C ASP A 182 17.39 0.81 -5.65
N ASP A 183 17.76 -0.20 -6.45
CA ASP A 183 16.89 -0.80 -7.47
C ASP A 183 16.43 -2.24 -7.15
N ASP A 184 15.38 -2.33 -6.35
CA ASP A 184 14.75 -3.58 -5.86
C ASP A 184 13.84 -4.28 -6.90
N CYS A 185 14.29 -4.46 -8.16
CA CYS A 185 13.47 -5.07 -9.22
C CYS A 185 14.22 -5.74 -10.38
N ASN A 186 15.45 -6.25 -10.19
CA ASN A 186 16.28 -6.75 -11.32
C ASN A 186 16.44 -5.71 -12.46
N GLY A 187 16.52 -4.41 -12.11
CA GLY A 187 16.59 -3.29 -13.06
C GLY A 187 15.26 -2.67 -13.50
N GLY A 188 14.10 -3.13 -12.99
CA GLY A 188 12.79 -2.51 -13.25
C GLY A 188 12.33 -1.52 -12.17
N THR A 189 11.13 -0.94 -12.35
CA THR A 189 10.46 -0.12 -11.31
C THR A 189 9.29 -0.91 -10.69
N CYS A 190 9.20 -0.91 -9.36
CA CYS A 190 8.06 -1.49 -8.64
C CYS A 190 6.87 -0.53 -8.62
N PHE A 191 5.72 -0.98 -9.14
CA PHE A 191 4.47 -0.23 -9.10
C PHE A 191 3.50 -0.86 -8.11
N LEU A 192 2.84 -0.03 -7.29
CA LEU A 192 1.80 -0.48 -6.38
C LEU A 192 0.62 -1.02 -7.19
N THR A 193 0.21 -2.25 -6.91
CA THR A 193 -0.94 -2.90 -7.49
C THR A 193 -2.16 -2.80 -6.60
N GLY A 194 -3.32 -2.88 -7.21
CA GLY A 194 -4.61 -2.95 -6.52
C GLY A 194 -5.74 -2.60 -7.47
N CYS A 195 -6.98 -2.78 -7.01
CA CYS A 195 -8.13 -2.41 -7.82
C CYS A 195 -8.12 -0.91 -8.17
N MET A 196 -8.12 -0.58 -9.46
CA MET A 196 -8.12 0.80 -9.96
C MET A 196 -9.52 1.31 -10.35
N ASP A 197 -10.55 0.48 -10.27
CA ASP A 197 -11.93 0.88 -10.57
C ASP A 197 -12.55 1.58 -9.35
N SER A 198 -12.93 2.85 -9.50
CA SER A 198 -13.52 3.65 -8.43
C SER A 198 -14.91 3.17 -7.99
N ASP A 199 -15.58 2.35 -8.80
CA ASP A 199 -16.89 1.79 -8.48
C ASP A 199 -16.78 0.46 -7.69
N ALA A 200 -15.58 -0.09 -7.53
CA ALA A 200 -15.32 -1.30 -6.75
C ALA A 200 -15.24 -1.01 -5.25
N CYS A 201 -15.72 -1.94 -4.40
CA CYS A 201 -15.67 -1.79 -2.94
C CYS A 201 -14.25 -1.91 -2.35
N ASN A 202 -13.28 -2.43 -3.10
CA ASN A 202 -11.87 -2.53 -2.72
C ASN A 202 -10.97 -1.61 -3.56
N TYR A 203 -11.54 -0.53 -4.11
CA TYR A 203 -10.80 0.49 -4.85
C TYR A 203 -9.60 1.03 -4.06
N ASN A 204 -8.44 1.08 -4.70
CA ASN A 204 -7.22 1.65 -4.16
C ASN A 204 -6.78 2.87 -4.98
N LEU A 205 -6.98 4.07 -4.42
CA LEU A 205 -6.65 5.35 -5.06
C LEU A 205 -5.16 5.52 -5.39
N VAL A 206 -4.27 4.83 -4.68
CA VAL A 206 -2.82 4.93 -4.88
C VAL A 206 -2.26 3.80 -5.76
N ALA A 207 -3.08 2.83 -6.16
CA ALA A 207 -2.65 1.80 -7.11
C ALA A 207 -2.38 2.41 -8.48
N LEU A 208 -1.27 2.01 -9.10
CA LEU A 208 -0.85 2.44 -10.44
C LEU A 208 -1.06 1.35 -11.49
N VAL A 209 -1.29 0.11 -11.05
CA VAL A 209 -1.50 -1.05 -11.90
C VAL A 209 -2.67 -1.87 -11.35
N ASP A 210 -3.63 -2.19 -12.22
CA ASP A 210 -4.76 -3.06 -11.87
C ASP A 210 -4.28 -4.52 -11.77
N ASP A 211 -4.51 -5.14 -10.63
CA ASP A 211 -4.21 -6.56 -10.40
C ASP A 211 -5.40 -7.49 -10.67
N GLY A 212 -6.53 -6.94 -11.13
CA GLY A 212 -7.75 -7.70 -11.38
C GLY A 212 -8.47 -8.16 -10.11
N SER A 213 -8.10 -7.62 -8.94
CA SER A 213 -8.76 -7.93 -7.66
C SER A 213 -10.08 -7.18 -7.47
N CYS A 214 -10.48 -6.28 -8.38
CA CYS A 214 -11.68 -5.47 -8.25
C CYS A 214 -12.93 -6.32 -7.96
N ALA A 215 -13.56 -6.03 -6.82
CA ALA A 215 -14.80 -6.63 -6.40
C ALA A 215 -15.86 -5.54 -6.16
N TYR A 216 -17.10 -5.86 -6.52
CA TYR A 216 -18.21 -4.89 -6.52
C TYR A 216 -19.29 -5.21 -5.48
N GLU A 217 -19.17 -6.36 -4.82
CA GLU A 217 -20.14 -6.84 -3.85
C GLU A 217 -19.42 -7.15 -2.53
N LEU A 218 -20.09 -6.82 -1.43
CA LEU A 218 -19.72 -7.29 -0.09
C LEU A 218 -20.39 -8.64 0.14
N ASP A 219 -19.66 -9.58 0.73
CA ASP A 219 -20.27 -10.78 1.27
C ASP A 219 -21.10 -10.48 2.53
N CYS A 220 -21.76 -11.49 3.09
CA CYS A 220 -22.57 -11.30 4.30
C CYS A 220 -21.75 -10.89 5.55
N ALA A 221 -20.41 -10.98 5.52
CA ALA A 221 -19.51 -10.56 6.59
C ALA A 221 -19.01 -9.12 6.37
N GLY A 222 -19.46 -8.45 5.30
CA GLY A 222 -19.02 -7.12 4.93
C GLY A 222 -17.63 -7.12 4.29
N ILE A 223 -17.14 -8.25 3.79
CA ILE A 223 -15.84 -8.38 3.11
C ILE A 223 -16.06 -8.19 1.61
N CYS A 224 -15.39 -7.21 1.03
CA CYS A 224 -15.45 -6.94 -0.40
C CYS A 224 -14.84 -8.10 -1.21
N GLY A 225 -15.62 -8.67 -2.13
CA GLY A 225 -15.22 -9.85 -2.90
C GLY A 225 -15.09 -11.13 -2.07
N GLY A 226 -15.63 -11.11 -0.84
CA GLY A 226 -15.63 -12.27 0.04
C GLY A 226 -16.55 -13.38 -0.47
N GLY A 227 -16.32 -14.59 0.03
CA GLY A 227 -17.06 -15.79 -0.37
C GLY A 227 -18.13 -16.21 0.64
N ALA A 228 -18.32 -15.44 1.71
CA ALA A 228 -19.19 -15.85 2.78
C ALA A 228 -20.66 -15.78 2.36
N VAL A 229 -21.41 -16.83 2.69
CA VAL A 229 -22.83 -16.94 2.34
C VAL A 229 -23.63 -17.14 3.62
N GLU A 230 -24.80 -16.53 3.69
CA GLU A 230 -25.73 -16.77 4.78
C GLU A 230 -26.21 -18.23 4.77
N ASP A 231 -26.22 -18.85 5.93
CA ASP A 231 -26.94 -20.11 6.11
C ASP A 231 -28.46 -19.87 6.21
N ILE A 232 -29.23 -20.93 6.41
CA ILE A 232 -30.70 -20.84 6.52
C ILE A 232 -31.16 -20.01 7.75
N CYS A 233 -30.25 -19.70 8.68
CA CYS A 233 -30.52 -18.88 9.85
C CYS A 233 -30.20 -17.39 9.63
N GLY A 234 -29.72 -17.00 8.44
CA GLY A 234 -29.25 -15.65 8.15
C GLY A 234 -27.88 -15.36 8.78
N ILE A 235 -27.13 -16.39 9.17
CA ILE A 235 -25.80 -16.23 9.77
C ILE A 235 -24.76 -16.40 8.67
N CYS A 236 -23.89 -15.41 8.53
CA CYS A 236 -22.81 -15.46 7.57
C CYS A 236 -21.80 -16.59 7.87
N ASP A 237 -21.47 -17.41 6.87
CA ASP A 237 -20.69 -18.65 7.01
C ASP A 237 -21.24 -19.62 8.07
N GLY A 238 -22.54 -19.51 8.35
CA GLY A 238 -23.23 -20.49 9.16
C GLY A 238 -23.25 -21.86 8.48
N ASN A 239 -23.39 -22.91 9.29
CA ASN A 239 -23.41 -24.30 8.78
C ASN A 239 -24.79 -24.95 8.94
N SER A 240 -25.80 -24.17 9.33
CA SER A 240 -27.13 -24.70 9.64
C SER A 240 -27.87 -24.99 8.33
N ILE A 241 -28.43 -26.20 8.24
CA ILE A 241 -29.16 -26.67 7.06
C ILE A 241 -30.64 -26.95 7.34
N ASN A 242 -31.09 -26.71 8.59
CA ASN A 242 -32.48 -26.80 9.00
C ASN A 242 -32.87 -25.61 9.88
N GLU A 243 -34.14 -25.20 9.80
CA GLU A 243 -34.67 -24.04 10.53
C GLU A 243 -34.75 -24.26 12.05
N GLU A 244 -34.77 -25.51 12.52
CA GLU A 244 -34.87 -25.84 13.95
C GLU A 244 -33.56 -25.51 14.70
N GLU A 245 -32.40 -25.71 14.05
CA GLU A 245 -31.08 -25.30 14.55
C GLU A 245 -30.90 -23.79 14.63
N CYS A 246 -31.72 -23.00 13.92
CA CYS A 246 -31.66 -21.54 13.95
C CYS A 246 -32.20 -20.93 15.23
N ALA A 247 -33.10 -21.64 15.94
CA ALA A 247 -33.76 -21.14 17.15
C ALA A 247 -32.79 -20.76 18.28
N GLN A 248 -31.58 -21.31 18.28
CA GLN A 248 -30.54 -21.00 19.28
C GLN A 248 -29.77 -19.71 18.99
N TYR A 249 -29.76 -19.23 17.74
CA TYR A 249 -28.98 -18.07 17.31
C TYR A 249 -29.80 -16.78 17.22
N TYR A 250 -31.13 -16.88 17.22
CA TYR A 250 -31.99 -15.73 17.06
C TYR A 250 -31.90 -14.71 18.19
N CYS A 251 -31.39 -15.04 19.38
CA CYS A 251 -31.48 -14.12 20.49
C CYS A 251 -30.44 -14.38 21.60
N ASN A 252 -29.64 -13.36 21.92
CA ASN A 252 -29.23 -13.08 23.32
C ASN A 252 -30.45 -12.69 24.20
N MET A 253 -31.63 -13.21 23.87
CA MET A 253 -32.94 -12.96 24.48
C MET A 253 -33.64 -14.30 24.63
N GLU A 254 -34.26 -14.51 25.76
CA GLU A 254 -35.11 -15.66 26.00
C GLU A 254 -36.55 -15.24 25.66
N LEU A 255 -37.27 -16.02 24.85
CA LEU A 255 -38.69 -15.78 24.60
C LEU A 255 -39.46 -15.96 25.92
N ALA A 256 -39.88 -14.85 26.54
CA ALA A 256 -40.59 -14.89 27.81
C ALA A 256 -42.02 -15.45 27.68
N SER A 257 -42.72 -15.10 26.60
CA SER A 257 -44.09 -15.58 26.32
C SER A 257 -44.50 -15.31 24.87
N TYR A 258 -45.67 -15.81 24.47
CA TYR A 258 -46.29 -15.50 23.17
C TYR A 258 -47.80 -15.23 23.35
N LEU A 259 -48.34 -14.29 22.57
CA LEU A 259 -49.76 -13.94 22.55
C LEU A 259 -50.24 -13.91 21.08
N THR A 260 -51.43 -14.44 20.81
CA THR A 260 -52.00 -14.50 19.46
C THR A 260 -53.23 -13.61 19.33
N PHE A 261 -53.36 -12.95 18.18
CA PHE A 261 -54.45 -11.98 17.93
C PHE A 261 -55.57 -12.53 17.04
N GLY A 262 -55.44 -13.77 16.56
CA GLY A 262 -56.40 -14.43 15.68
C GLY A 262 -56.43 -13.89 14.25
N GLN A 263 -55.47 -13.04 13.89
CA GLN A 263 -55.31 -12.43 12.57
C GLN A 263 -53.83 -12.08 12.36
N GLY A 264 -53.46 -11.68 11.14
CA GLY A 264 -52.12 -11.17 10.88
C GLY A 264 -51.89 -9.82 11.57
N THR A 265 -50.62 -9.52 11.83
CA THR A 265 -50.18 -8.28 12.45
C THR A 265 -49.37 -7.47 11.44
N SER A 266 -49.16 -6.20 11.76
CA SER A 266 -48.31 -5.28 10.99
C SER A 266 -47.27 -4.68 11.93
N ASP A 267 -47.17 -3.35 11.99
CA ASP A 267 -46.25 -2.62 12.85
C ASP A 267 -46.59 -2.76 14.36
N ILE A 268 -45.63 -2.40 15.20
CA ILE A 268 -45.75 -2.43 16.66
C ILE A 268 -45.14 -1.17 17.28
N THR A 269 -45.80 -0.63 18.29
CA THR A 269 -45.23 0.40 19.17
C THR A 269 -45.39 0.01 20.63
N GLY A 270 -44.74 0.72 21.53
CA GLY A 270 -44.83 0.45 22.97
C GLY A 270 -44.70 1.72 23.78
N PHE A 271 -45.23 1.70 24.99
CA PHE A 271 -45.14 2.82 25.92
C PHE A 271 -45.15 2.37 27.38
N TYR A 272 -44.49 3.15 28.22
CA TYR A 272 -44.52 3.02 29.67
C TYR A 272 -45.44 4.08 30.25
N GLN A 273 -46.40 3.68 31.09
CA GLN A 273 -47.33 4.61 31.73
C GLN A 273 -47.78 4.09 33.10
N ASP A 274 -47.82 4.98 34.09
CA ASP A 274 -48.40 4.74 35.42
C ASP A 274 -47.89 3.44 36.10
N GLY A 275 -46.63 3.05 35.84
CA GLY A 275 -46.02 1.86 36.43
C GLY A 275 -46.12 0.57 35.60
N ARG A 276 -46.72 0.64 34.40
CA ARG A 276 -47.00 -0.51 33.52
C ARG A 276 -46.38 -0.29 32.14
N GLU A 277 -46.07 -1.40 31.47
CA GLU A 277 -45.58 -1.42 30.10
C GLU A 277 -46.65 -1.98 29.17
N PHE A 278 -46.82 -1.33 28.02
CA PHE A 278 -47.82 -1.71 27.03
C PHE A 278 -47.20 -1.83 25.65
N ALA A 279 -47.66 -2.82 24.91
CA ALA A 279 -47.46 -2.94 23.48
C ALA A 279 -48.76 -2.62 22.74
N VAL A 280 -48.63 -1.99 21.58
CA VAL A 280 -49.74 -1.77 20.65
C VAL A 280 -49.39 -2.38 19.32
N ILE A 281 -50.19 -3.35 18.90
CA ILE A 281 -49.95 -4.18 17.73
C ILE A 281 -50.93 -3.78 16.65
N GLY A 282 -50.42 -3.39 15.48
CA GLY A 282 -51.25 -3.12 14.31
C GLY A 282 -51.89 -4.40 13.78
N LEU A 283 -53.20 -4.36 13.55
CA LEU A 283 -54.00 -5.48 13.07
C LEU A 283 -54.49 -5.23 11.63
N ILE A 284 -54.59 -6.31 10.84
CA ILE A 284 -54.77 -6.21 9.39
C ILE A 284 -56.20 -6.43 8.87
N GLN A 285 -57.12 -6.93 9.71
CA GLN A 285 -58.52 -7.17 9.36
C GLN A 285 -59.41 -6.02 9.89
N ASP A 286 -60.59 -6.33 10.43
CA ASP A 286 -61.59 -5.35 10.90
C ASP A 286 -61.17 -4.57 12.16
N ASP A 287 -60.02 -4.92 12.75
CA ASP A 287 -59.39 -4.19 13.85
C ASP A 287 -58.20 -3.38 13.31
N ALA A 288 -58.03 -2.14 13.79
CA ALA A 288 -56.87 -1.30 13.52
C ALA A 288 -55.67 -1.69 14.40
N ALA A 289 -55.92 -1.89 15.70
CA ALA A 289 -54.86 -2.21 16.66
C ALA A 289 -55.40 -2.95 17.89
N ALA A 290 -54.56 -3.81 18.47
CA ALA A 290 -54.74 -4.39 19.80
C ALA A 290 -53.76 -3.74 20.79
N PHE A 291 -54.25 -3.46 21.99
CA PHE A 291 -53.48 -2.94 23.10
C PHE A 291 -53.25 -4.10 24.08
N VAL A 292 -52.01 -4.28 24.52
CA VAL A 292 -51.57 -5.41 25.33
C VAL A 292 -50.77 -4.90 26.52
N ASP A 293 -51.15 -5.31 27.72
CA ASP A 293 -50.32 -5.14 28.90
C ASP A 293 -49.20 -6.19 28.87
N ILE A 294 -47.96 -5.72 28.92
CA ILE A 294 -46.73 -6.52 28.90
C ILE A 294 -45.90 -6.32 30.18
N THR A 295 -46.50 -5.76 31.25
CA THR A 295 -45.84 -5.50 32.54
C THR A 295 -45.28 -6.78 33.17
N ASP A 296 -45.98 -7.91 33.03
CA ASP A 296 -45.41 -9.24 33.24
C ASP A 296 -45.09 -9.86 31.87
N PRO A 297 -43.82 -9.89 31.44
CA PRO A 297 -43.44 -10.40 30.13
C PRO A 297 -43.70 -11.91 29.98
N PHE A 298 -43.95 -12.64 31.07
CA PHE A 298 -44.31 -14.07 31.02
C PHE A 298 -45.83 -14.30 30.92
N ASN A 299 -46.65 -13.28 31.22
CA ASN A 299 -48.11 -13.37 31.20
C ASN A 299 -48.76 -12.11 30.58
N PRO A 300 -48.45 -11.75 29.31
CA PRO A 300 -49.07 -10.62 28.65
C PRO A 300 -50.55 -10.88 28.37
N PHE A 301 -51.37 -9.85 28.41
CA PHE A 301 -52.80 -9.96 28.10
C PHE A 301 -53.33 -8.74 27.33
N GLU A 302 -54.29 -8.99 26.44
CA GLU A 302 -54.95 -7.95 25.65
C GLU A 302 -55.91 -7.14 26.52
N VAL A 303 -55.76 -5.81 26.54
CA VAL A 303 -56.66 -4.89 27.27
C VAL A 303 -57.84 -4.44 26.41
N GLY A 304 -57.66 -4.34 25.09
CA GLY A 304 -58.72 -3.95 24.18
C GLY A 304 -58.25 -3.77 22.74
N ARG A 305 -59.23 -3.55 21.85
CA ARG A 305 -59.00 -3.30 20.42
C ARG A 305 -59.69 -2.05 19.94
N ILE A 306 -59.10 -1.41 18.94
CA ILE A 306 -59.70 -0.32 18.19
C ILE A 306 -60.04 -0.83 16.80
N GLY A 307 -61.30 -0.70 16.39
CA GLY A 307 -61.77 -1.10 15.06
C GLY A 307 -61.17 -0.26 13.92
N GLY A 308 -61.07 -0.84 12.73
CA GLY A 308 -60.56 -0.15 11.54
C GLY A 308 -60.93 -0.84 10.24
N THR A 309 -60.74 -0.16 9.13
CA THR A 309 -60.90 -0.77 7.80
C THR A 309 -59.73 -1.73 7.52
N PRO A 310 -59.96 -2.94 6.98
CA PRO A 310 -58.91 -3.91 6.67
C PRO A 310 -57.78 -3.33 5.82
N SER A 311 -56.54 -3.55 6.27
CA SER A 311 -55.32 -3.11 5.59
C SER A 311 -54.12 -3.85 6.13
N ILE A 312 -53.25 -4.35 5.26
CA ILE A 312 -51.98 -4.97 5.67
C ILE A 312 -50.91 -3.95 6.10
N TRP A 313 -51.17 -2.66 5.88
CA TRP A 313 -50.25 -1.57 6.18
C TRP A 313 -50.82 -0.69 7.30
N ARG A 314 -50.20 -0.79 8.48
CA ARG A 314 -50.40 0.10 9.62
C ARG A 314 -49.04 0.61 10.08
N ASP A 315 -49.03 1.83 10.60
CA ASP A 315 -47.87 2.37 11.31
C ASP A 315 -48.38 3.06 12.59
N LEU A 316 -47.79 2.72 13.73
CA LEU A 316 -48.26 3.14 15.05
C LEU A 316 -47.21 3.97 15.76
N LYS A 317 -47.62 5.07 16.38
CA LYS A 317 -46.73 5.90 17.20
C LYS A 317 -47.44 6.31 18.49
N TYR A 318 -46.78 6.07 19.62
CA TYR A 318 -47.20 6.63 20.90
C TYR A 318 -46.61 8.02 21.10
N TRP A 319 -47.44 8.97 21.51
CA TRP A 319 -46.99 10.28 21.98
C TRP A 319 -47.97 10.85 23.01
N ASN A 320 -47.45 11.26 24.17
CA ASN A 320 -48.19 12.00 25.21
C ASN A 320 -49.58 11.43 25.56
N ARG A 321 -49.61 10.18 26.04
CA ARG A 321 -50.85 9.43 26.39
C ARG A 321 -51.82 9.22 25.23
N HIS A 322 -51.35 9.32 23.99
CA HIS A 322 -52.12 9.01 22.79
C HIS A 322 -51.35 8.07 21.87
N VAL A 323 -52.08 7.21 21.17
CA VAL A 323 -51.56 6.34 20.13
C VAL A 323 -52.18 6.75 18.80
N TYR A 324 -51.32 7.02 17.84
CA TYR A 324 -51.67 7.43 16.48
C TYR A 324 -51.49 6.23 15.57
N ILE A 325 -52.50 5.96 14.74
CA ILE A 325 -52.53 4.79 13.86
C ILE A 325 -52.75 5.28 12.45
N GLY A 326 -51.68 5.26 11.65
CA GLY A 326 -51.71 5.51 10.21
C GLY A 326 -51.99 4.21 9.44
N THR A 327 -52.53 4.35 8.24
CA THR A 327 -52.83 3.20 7.38
C THR A 327 -52.98 3.58 5.92
N GLU A 328 -52.69 2.64 5.01
CA GLU A 328 -52.98 2.83 3.57
C GLU A 328 -54.47 2.68 3.21
N ALA A 329 -55.31 2.20 4.12
CA ALA A 329 -56.76 2.28 3.94
C ALA A 329 -57.24 3.75 4.00
N GLU A 330 -58.43 4.02 3.48
CA GLU A 330 -59.05 5.36 3.49
C GLU A 330 -59.63 5.73 4.87
N ASP A 331 -58.85 5.56 5.93
CA ASP A 331 -59.25 5.65 7.34
C ASP A 331 -58.68 6.88 8.07
N GLY A 332 -57.84 7.67 7.39
CA GLY A 332 -57.07 8.76 8.00
C GLY A 332 -56.09 8.27 9.06
N VAL A 333 -55.74 9.15 10.01
CA VAL A 333 -54.97 8.75 11.21
C VAL A 333 -55.90 8.71 12.41
N LYS A 334 -56.10 7.52 12.98
CA LYS A 334 -56.87 7.36 14.21
C LYS A 334 -56.02 7.81 15.40
N VAL A 335 -56.63 8.57 16.30
CA VAL A 335 -56.00 9.07 17.54
C VAL A 335 -56.72 8.45 18.72
N VAL A 336 -56.03 7.57 19.42
CA VAL A 336 -56.54 6.77 20.53
C VAL A 336 -55.98 7.34 21.82
N SER A 337 -56.82 7.79 22.75
CA SER A 337 -56.40 8.13 24.11
C SER A 337 -56.15 6.85 24.89
N VAL A 338 -55.03 6.82 25.59
CA VAL A 338 -54.68 5.82 26.60
C VAL A 338 -54.58 6.46 27.98
N ASP A 339 -55.35 7.53 28.23
CA ASP A 339 -55.42 8.14 29.56
C ASP A 339 -55.87 7.14 30.63
N ASP A 340 -56.82 6.28 30.29
CA ASP A 340 -57.08 5.03 31.01
C ASP A 340 -56.49 3.87 30.18
N PRO A 341 -55.33 3.31 30.57
CA PRO A 341 -54.67 2.28 29.77
C PRO A 341 -55.42 0.94 29.78
N ASP A 342 -56.33 0.72 30.74
CA ASP A 342 -57.20 -0.47 30.76
C ASP A 342 -58.41 -0.32 29.84
N ASN A 343 -58.64 0.89 29.32
CA ASN A 343 -59.74 1.18 28.40
C ASN A 343 -59.30 2.21 27.32
N PRO A 344 -58.45 1.80 26.35
CA PRO A 344 -58.08 2.66 25.23
C PRO A 344 -59.31 3.11 24.44
N THR A 345 -59.40 4.41 24.15
CA THR A 345 -60.58 4.99 23.48
C THR A 345 -60.19 5.79 22.25
N LEU A 346 -60.85 5.54 21.12
CA LEU A 346 -60.72 6.40 19.94
C LEU A 346 -61.33 7.77 20.25
N VAL A 347 -60.50 8.81 20.30
CA VAL A 347 -60.93 10.18 20.64
C VAL A 347 -61.00 11.11 19.44
N ASN A 348 -60.26 10.82 18.36
CA ASN A 348 -60.30 11.60 17.14
C ASN A 348 -59.85 10.76 15.92
N THR A 349 -60.18 11.23 14.72
CA THR A 349 -59.58 10.77 13.46
C THR A 349 -59.15 11.99 12.67
N ILE A 350 -57.87 12.09 12.33
CA ILE A 350 -57.34 13.14 11.46
C ILE A 350 -57.69 12.77 10.02
N THR A 351 -58.45 13.63 9.35
CA THR A 351 -58.99 13.40 8.00
C THR A 351 -58.51 14.41 6.97
N ASP A 352 -57.46 15.19 7.28
CA ASP A 352 -56.85 16.14 6.34
C ASP A 352 -56.24 15.42 5.12
N PHE A 353 -55.95 14.14 5.29
CA PHE A 353 -55.55 13.16 4.30
C PHE A 353 -56.25 11.83 4.62
N THR A 354 -56.42 10.98 3.61
CA THR A 354 -57.23 9.76 3.74
C THR A 354 -56.40 8.51 4.02
N ASN A 355 -55.11 8.48 3.64
CA ASN A 355 -54.21 7.36 3.85
C ASN A 355 -52.78 7.84 4.13
N SER A 356 -51.95 6.96 4.71
CA SER A 356 -50.53 7.20 5.03
C SER A 356 -49.77 5.88 5.08
N HIS A 357 -48.57 5.82 4.50
CA HIS A 357 -47.76 4.61 4.61
C HIS A 357 -47.03 4.59 5.97
N ASN A 358 -46.39 5.70 6.34
CA ASN A 358 -45.72 5.84 7.63
C ASN A 358 -46.14 7.13 8.33
N ILE A 359 -46.08 7.13 9.66
CA ILE A 359 -46.21 8.32 10.48
C ILE A 359 -45.03 8.43 11.45
N HIS A 360 -44.66 9.66 11.77
CA HIS A 360 -43.63 9.93 12.77
C HIS A 360 -44.08 11.07 13.66
N ILE A 361 -43.80 10.97 14.96
CA ILE A 361 -44.04 12.06 15.90
C ILE A 361 -42.71 12.39 16.56
N ASP A 362 -42.29 13.63 16.43
CA ASP A 362 -41.05 14.10 17.04
C ASP A 362 -41.20 14.39 18.54
N ALA A 363 -40.11 14.80 19.18
CA ALA A 363 -40.09 15.11 20.61
C ALA A 363 -40.97 16.33 20.97
N ASP A 364 -41.25 17.23 20.03
CA ASP A 364 -42.06 18.43 20.22
C ASP A 364 -43.56 18.19 19.97
N GLY A 365 -43.92 17.00 19.44
CA GLY A 365 -45.30 16.59 19.18
C GLY A 365 -45.82 16.91 17.80
N TYR A 366 -44.94 17.21 16.84
CA TYR A 366 -45.34 17.37 15.45
C TYR A 366 -45.50 16.00 14.79
N LEU A 367 -46.69 15.76 14.22
CA LEU A 367 -46.98 14.57 13.42
C LEU A 367 -46.56 14.81 11.97
N TYR A 368 -45.62 14.00 11.49
CA TYR A 368 -45.17 13.91 10.11
C TYR A 368 -45.82 12.70 9.46
N VAL A 369 -46.32 12.89 8.25
CA VAL A 369 -47.03 11.87 7.48
C VAL A 369 -46.25 11.66 6.19
N VAL A 370 -45.94 10.41 5.87
CA VAL A 370 -45.14 10.01 4.71
C VAL A 370 -45.97 9.18 3.75
#